data_AF-A0A5C0ZNW0-F1
#
_entry.id   AF-A0A5C0ZNW0-F1
#
_cell.length_a   1.000
_cell.length_b   1.000
_cell.length_c   1.000
_cell.angle_alpha   90.00
_cell.angle_beta   90.00
_cell.angle_gamma   90.00
#
_symmetry.space_group_name_H-M   'P 1'
#
loop_
_entity.id
_entity.type
_entity.pdbx_description
1 polymer ?
#
loop_
_entity_poly.entity_id
_entity_poly.type
_entity_poly.pdbx_seq_one_letter_code
_entity_poly.pdbx_strand_id
1 'polypeptide(L)'
;MTAFYANQDYIAKNLCINRNTKMAPLCSGRCILVKELKKEQDQDKKNAETKLRDFQPMNRTFVFLDINPLVLPLDKPILFSERALPYIAPSLASIFHPPLV
;
A
#
# COMPACT_ATOMS: atom_id res chain seq x y z
N MET A 1 -16.46 -6.24 -1.37
CA MET A 1 -17.28 -6.69 -2.53
C MET A 1 -18.12 -7.94 -2.23
N THR A 2 -17.61 -8.95 -1.52
CA THR A 2 -18.36 -10.16 -1.13
C THR A 2 -19.70 -9.90 -0.43
N ALA A 3 -19.73 -8.99 0.55
CA ALA A 3 -20.97 -8.64 1.25
C ALA A 3 -22.05 -8.02 0.36
N PHE A 4 -21.65 -7.30 -0.71
CA PHE A 4 -22.60 -6.74 -1.68
C PHE A 4 -23.30 -7.86 -2.47
N TYR A 5 -22.52 -8.81 -3.01
CA TYR A 5 -23.08 -9.92 -3.78
C TYR A 5 -23.94 -10.85 -2.91
N ALA A 6 -23.53 -11.11 -1.67
CA ALA A 6 -24.31 -11.91 -0.73
C ALA A 6 -25.69 -11.31 -0.41
N ASN A 7 -25.81 -9.97 -0.46
CA ASN A 7 -27.04 -9.25 -0.13
C ASN A 7 -27.69 -8.57 -1.34
N GLN A 8 -27.28 -8.92 -2.56
CA GLN A 8 -27.61 -8.15 -3.76
C GLN A 8 -29.12 -8.05 -3.99
N ASP A 9 -29.87 -9.13 -3.74
CA ASP A 9 -31.33 -9.15 -3.86
C ASP A 9 -32.00 -8.21 -2.85
N TYR A 10 -31.54 -8.23 -1.60
CA TYR A 10 -32.02 -7.32 -0.57
C TYR A 10 -31.73 -5.87 -0.97
N ILE A 11 -30.52 -5.60 -1.47
CA ILE A 11 -30.09 -4.26 -1.92
C ILE A 11 -30.95 -3.79 -3.11
N ALA A 12 -31.20 -4.66 -4.10
CA ALA A 12 -32.00 -4.34 -5.27
C ALA A 12 -33.45 -3.99 -4.87
N LYS A 13 -34.05 -4.76 -3.96
CA LYS A 13 -35.44 -4.59 -3.51
C LYS A 13 -35.62 -3.41 -2.55
N ASN A 14 -34.65 -3.17 -1.66
CA ASN A 14 -34.85 -2.27 -0.51
C ASN A 14 -33.95 -1.03 -0.50
N LEU A 15 -32.83 -1.01 -1.22
CA LEU A 15 -31.83 0.06 -1.11
C LEU A 15 -31.52 0.75 -2.44
N CYS A 16 -31.83 0.14 -3.59
CA CYS A 16 -31.59 0.77 -4.87
C CYS A 16 -32.38 2.07 -5.03
N ILE A 17 -31.71 3.15 -5.45
CA ILE A 17 -32.29 4.46 -5.72
C ILE A 17 -33.40 4.46 -6.78
N ASN A 18 -33.33 3.52 -7.75
CA ASN A 18 -34.28 3.40 -8.85
C ASN A 18 -35.30 2.27 -8.65
N ARG A 19 -35.43 1.72 -7.44
CA ARG A 19 -36.31 0.57 -7.15
C ARG A 19 -37.79 0.81 -7.45
N ASN A 20 -38.24 2.07 -7.41
CA ASN A 20 -39.63 2.47 -7.63
C ASN A 20 -39.86 3.08 -9.02
N THR A 21 -38.94 2.91 -9.96
CA THR A 21 -39.06 3.45 -11.32
C THR A 21 -39.12 2.33 -12.35
N LYS A 22 -39.46 2.68 -13.60
CA LYS A 22 -39.38 1.75 -14.75
C LYS A 22 -37.97 1.16 -14.97
N MET A 23 -36.95 1.71 -14.33
CA MET A 23 -35.56 1.26 -14.40
C MET A 23 -35.19 0.26 -13.28
N ALA A 24 -36.11 -0.08 -12.37
CA ALA A 24 -35.90 -1.09 -11.33
C ALA A 24 -35.25 -2.39 -11.82
N PRO A 25 -35.69 -3.02 -12.94
CA PRO A 25 -35.06 -4.26 -13.43
C PRO A 25 -33.60 -4.05 -13.88
N LEU A 26 -33.29 -2.87 -14.43
CA LEU A 26 -31.93 -2.51 -14.86
C LEU A 26 -31.01 -2.19 -13.68
N CYS A 27 -31.56 -1.75 -12.53
CA CYS A 27 -30.74 -1.42 -11.38
C CYS A 27 -30.04 -2.66 -10.81
N SER A 28 -30.79 -3.71 -10.46
CA SER A 28 -30.24 -4.93 -9.83
C SER A 28 -29.24 -4.66 -8.68
N GLY A 29 -29.48 -3.60 -7.88
CA GLY A 29 -28.59 -3.15 -6.80
C GLY A 29 -27.33 -2.36 -7.24
N ARG A 30 -27.06 -2.24 -8.54
CA ARG A 30 -25.84 -1.62 -9.08
C ARG A 30 -25.83 -0.10 -8.95
N CYS A 31 -26.98 0.57 -9.08
CA CYS A 31 -27.05 2.03 -9.01
C CYS A 31 -26.60 2.56 -7.64
N ILE A 32 -26.93 1.86 -6.55
CA ILE A 32 -26.48 2.26 -5.21
C ILE A 32 -24.98 1.96 -5.03
N LEU A 33 -24.48 0.83 -5.54
CA LEU A 33 -23.05 0.51 -5.50
C LEU A 33 -22.20 1.59 -6.18
N VAL A 34 -22.58 1.98 -7.40
CA VAL A 34 -21.89 3.04 -8.15
C VAL A 34 -21.93 4.38 -7.40
N LYS A 35 -23.06 4.70 -6.77
CA LYS A 35 -23.21 5.92 -5.98
C LYS A 35 -22.25 5.95 -4.79
N GLU A 36 -22.19 4.88 -4.00
CA GLU A 36 -21.32 4.82 -2.82
C GLU A 36 -19.83 4.81 -3.20
N LEU A 37 -19.45 4.06 -4.25
CA LEU A 37 -18.08 4.08 -4.76
C LEU A 37 -17.64 5.47 -5.23
N LYS A 38 -18.54 6.21 -5.90
CA LYS A 38 -18.26 7.59 -6.32
C LYS A 38 -18.10 8.52 -5.12
N LYS A 39 -18.93 8.35 -4.09
CA LYS A 39 -18.85 9.13 -2.85
C LYS A 39 -17.52 8.91 -2.13
N GLU A 40 -17.06 7.66 -2.01
CA GLU A 40 -15.72 7.35 -1.47
C GLU A 40 -14.63 8.01 -2.32
N GLN A 41 -14.68 7.86 -3.65
CA GLN A 41 -13.69 8.47 -4.53
C GLN A 41 -13.62 9.99 -4.40
N ASP A 42 -14.77 10.67 -4.28
CA ASP A 42 -14.81 12.12 -4.10
C ASP A 42 -14.32 12.56 -2.71
N GLN A 43 -14.55 11.76 -1.67
CA GLN A 43 -13.98 11.99 -0.33
C GLN A 43 -12.47 11.83 -0.31
N ASP A 44 -11.94 10.79 -0.97
CA ASP A 44 -10.49 10.56 -1.09
C ASP A 44 -9.80 11.70 -1.84
N LYS A 45 -10.41 12.20 -2.92
CA LYS A 45 -9.89 13.38 -3.65
C LYS A 45 -9.81 14.61 -2.75
N LYS A 46 -10.88 14.92 -2.00
CA LYS A 46 -10.88 16.05 -1.05
C LYS A 46 -9.81 15.89 0.03
N ASN A 47 -9.67 14.69 0.60
CA ASN A 47 -8.63 14.42 1.58
C ASN A 47 -7.22 14.56 1.01
N ALA A 48 -6.99 14.13 -0.24
CA ALA A 48 -5.71 14.31 -0.91
C ALA A 48 -5.40 15.80 -1.16
N GLU A 49 -6.39 16.59 -1.59
CA GLU A 49 -6.26 18.04 -1.76
C GLU A 49 -5.93 18.75 -0.43
N THR A 50 -6.56 18.35 0.68
CA THR A 50 -6.23 18.88 2.02
C THR A 50 -4.83 18.50 2.45
N LYS A 51 -4.43 17.22 2.31
CA LYS A 51 -3.08 16.77 2.65
C LYS A 51 -1.97 17.43 1.84
N LEU A 52 -2.24 17.80 0.58
CA LEU A 52 -1.31 18.57 -0.25
C LEU A 52 -1.17 20.01 0.22
N ARG A 53 -2.25 20.64 0.71
CA ARG A 53 -2.21 21.98 1.30
C ARG A 53 -1.43 22.03 2.62
N ASP A 54 -1.55 20.97 3.43
CA ASP A 54 -0.83 20.82 4.69
C ASP A 54 0.58 20.22 4.53
N PHE A 55 1.04 20.04 3.28
CA PHE A 55 2.37 19.52 2.99
C PHE A 55 3.42 20.59 3.29
N GLN A 56 3.83 20.70 4.56
CA GLN A 56 5.10 21.32 4.90
C GLN A 56 6.21 20.36 4.46
N PRO A 57 7.12 20.75 3.55
CA PRO A 57 8.27 19.93 3.27
C PRO A 57 9.10 19.83 4.55
N MET A 58 9.02 18.68 5.24
CA MET A 58 10.02 18.35 6.25
C MET A 58 11.35 18.28 5.52
N ASN A 59 12.15 19.33 5.69
CA ASN A 59 13.53 19.36 5.23
C ASN A 59 14.31 18.32 6.05
N ARG A 60 14.28 17.06 5.59
CA ARG A 60 15.12 16.01 6.17
C ARG A 60 16.54 16.30 5.69
N THR A 61 17.30 16.96 6.55
CA THR A 61 18.75 16.98 6.42
C THR A 61 19.23 15.53 6.52
N PHE A 62 19.66 14.97 5.39
CA PHE A 62 20.35 13.69 5.38
C PHE A 62 21.70 13.89 6.07
N VAL A 63 21.85 13.36 7.27
CA VAL A 63 23.15 13.27 7.94
C VAL A 63 23.83 12.01 7.42
N PHE A 64 24.80 12.19 6.53
CA PHE A 64 25.70 11.11 6.16
C PHE A 64 26.67 10.90 7.33
N LEU A 65 26.58 9.75 7.98
CA LEU A 65 27.61 9.31 8.92
C LEU A 65 28.72 8.64 8.11
N ASP A 66 29.85 9.33 7.98
CA ASP A 66 31.09 8.69 7.52
C ASP A 66 31.58 7.77 8.63
N ILE A 67 31.15 6.51 8.55
CA ILE A 67 31.67 5.45 9.42
C ILE A 67 33.04 5.09 8.84
N ASN A 68 34.10 5.69 9.38
CA ASN A 68 35.45 5.20 9.12
C ASN A 68 35.53 3.76 9.64
N PRO A 69 35.77 2.75 8.78
CA PRO A 69 35.92 1.38 9.27
C PRO A 69 37.14 1.35 10.18
N LEU A 70 36.94 0.93 11.43
CA LEU A 70 38.04 0.66 12.35
C LEU A 70 38.83 -0.53 11.79
N VAL A 71 39.93 -0.24 11.08
CA VAL A 71 40.87 -1.26 10.63
C VAL A 71 41.68 -1.67 11.84
N LEU A 72 41.26 -2.72 12.52
CA LEU A 72 42.07 -3.36 13.55
C LEU A 72 43.24 -4.07 12.83
N PRO A 73 44.51 -3.77 13.16
CA PRO A 73 45.63 -4.55 12.67
C PRO A 73 45.49 -5.97 13.23
N LEU A 74 45.20 -6.91 12.33
CA LEU A 74 45.08 -8.32 12.68
C LEU A 74 46.47 -8.92 12.79
N ASP A 75 47.17 -8.62 13.88
CA ASP A 75 48.52 -9.11 14.16
C ASP A 75 48.54 -10.54 14.70
N LYS A 76 47.62 -11.43 14.29
CA LYS A 76 47.70 -12.88 14.60
C LYS A 76 46.96 -13.68 13.52
N PRO A 77 47.52 -14.79 13.01
CA PRO A 77 46.77 -15.67 12.13
C PRO A 77 45.56 -16.21 12.90
N ILE A 78 44.35 -15.82 12.46
CA ILE A 78 43.11 -16.40 12.96
C ILE A 78 43.11 -17.85 12.51
N LEU A 79 43.20 -18.78 13.46
CA LEU A 79 42.91 -20.19 13.21
C LEU A 79 41.42 -20.25 12.79
N PHE A 80 41.16 -20.60 11.53
CA PHE A 80 39.82 -20.66 10.96
C PHE A 80 39.02 -21.76 11.68
N SER A 81 38.19 -21.38 12.65
CA SER A 81 37.20 -22.26 13.24
C SER A 81 35.93 -22.14 12.40
N GLU A 82 35.54 -23.24 11.74
CA GLU A 82 34.42 -23.40 10.79
C GLU A 82 33.02 -23.00 11.30
N ARG A 83 32.88 -22.37 12.47
CA ARG A 83 31.58 -22.11 13.10
C ARG A 83 31.38 -20.65 13.46
N ALA A 84 31.15 -19.83 12.42
CA ALA A 84 30.20 -18.71 12.40
C ALA A 84 30.50 -17.84 11.18
N LEU A 85 29.95 -18.20 10.01
CA LEU A 85 29.79 -17.19 8.97
C LEU A 85 28.76 -16.18 9.49
N PRO A 86 29.09 -14.89 9.66
CA PRO A 86 28.10 -13.89 10.01
C PRO A 86 27.07 -13.87 8.89
N TYR A 87 25.79 -14.04 9.23
CA TYR A 87 24.69 -13.90 8.29
C TYR A 87 24.76 -12.50 7.66
N ILE A 88 25.17 -12.44 6.39
CA ILE A 88 25.13 -11.23 5.60
C ILE A 88 23.72 -11.16 5.02
N ALA A 89 22.90 -10.25 5.53
CA ALA A 89 21.60 -10.01 4.95
C ALA A 89 21.77 -9.62 3.47
N PRO A 90 21.08 -10.27 2.53
CA PRO A 90 21.13 -9.88 1.13
C PRO A 90 20.66 -8.44 0.98
N SER A 91 21.27 -7.70 0.05
CA SER A 91 20.86 -6.33 -0.25
C SER A 91 19.40 -6.28 -0.69
N LEU A 92 18.70 -5.17 -0.45
CA LEU A 92 17.30 -5.00 -0.90
C LEU A 92 17.17 -5.15 -2.42
N ALA A 93 18.22 -4.75 -3.14
CA ALA A 93 18.33 -4.95 -4.58
C ALA A 93 18.45 -6.42 -4.99
N SER A 94 18.73 -7.35 -4.05
CA SER A 94 18.71 -8.80 -4.27
C SER A 94 17.35 -9.45 -3.98
N ILE A 95 16.39 -8.71 -3.42
CA ILE A 95 15.05 -9.22 -3.08
C ILE A 95 14.00 -8.60 -4.00
N PHE A 96 14.19 -7.33 -4.38
CA PHE A 96 13.28 -6.58 -5.23
C PHE A 96 13.97 -6.19 -6.54
N HIS A 97 14.00 -7.11 -7.48
CA HIS A 97 14.40 -6.83 -8.86
C HIS A 97 13.21 -6.93 -9.79
N PRO A 98 13.17 -6.11 -10.86
CA PRO A 98 12.20 -6.29 -11.93
C PRO A 98 12.41 -7.66 -12.60
N PRO A 99 11.35 -8.25 -13.18
CA PRO A 99 11.46 -9.50 -13.91
C PRO A 99 12.46 -9.34 -15.07
N LEU A 100 13.37 -10.29 -15.19
CA LEU A 100 14.26 -10.38 -16.33
C LEU A 100 13.43 -10.84 -17.53
N VAL A 101 13.46 -10.04 -18.60
CA VAL A 101 12.74 -10.29 -19.86
C VAL A 101 13.29 -11.52 -20.55
#